data_AF-A0A7R9YUL7-F1
#
_entry.id   AF-A0A7R9YUL7-F1
#
_cell.length_a   1.000
_cell.length_b   1.000
_cell.length_c   1.000
_cell.angle_alpha   90.00
_cell.angle_beta   90.00
_cell.angle_gamma   90.00
#
_symmetry.space_group_name_H-M   'P 1'
#
loop_
_entity.id
_entity.type
_entity.pdbx_description
1 polymer ?
#
loop_
_entity_poly.entity_id
_entity_poly.type
_entity_poly.pdbx_seq_one_letter_code
_entity_poly.pdbx_strand_id
1 'polypeptide(L)'
;EARGAAAFASALAGDADTPEVMWGHGMRVGRLVPQLDQHIGDLPARLAQRWGQVWEYAPLPPVAYPELADALWCHRYHLAALADEARFPGWPIQDHVQLLQALLEAWRAERARRPLAMSEADACSVLGVAPNKDGHVDEDDMRRAYRSAARRYHPDKNPDPGARVEFLRVQHAYERLQAGAAGGQGPQAWRLGLIVRCQVLLYRRNGRDVLQPYKYAGYPLLLEALAQWAPPAGSSGGGGVGGGDGTPPPLPSEGLELTAGCVELAWLTCVASKRNADELLRAGGLPAMAA
;
A
#
# COMPACT_ATOMS: atom_id res chain seq x y z
N GLU A 1 7.45 -29.02 0.00
CA GLU A 1 7.07 -28.98 1.43
C GLU A 1 6.70 -27.60 1.97
N ALA A 2 7.09 -26.49 1.32
CA ALA A 2 6.77 -25.12 1.78
C ALA A 2 5.32 -24.64 1.53
N ARG A 3 4.42 -25.48 0.99
CA ARG A 3 3.02 -25.12 0.70
C ARG A 3 2.10 -26.28 1.04
N GLY A 4 0.98 -25.98 1.68
CA GLY A 4 -0.04 -26.95 2.07
C GLY A 4 -0.66 -26.62 3.43
N ALA A 5 -1.66 -27.40 3.82
CA ALA A 5 -2.39 -27.18 5.08
C ALA A 5 -1.46 -27.20 6.31
N ALA A 6 -0.44 -28.07 6.32
CA ALA A 6 0.53 -28.14 7.41
C ALA A 6 1.42 -26.89 7.50
N ALA A 7 1.92 -26.39 6.36
CA ALA A 7 2.71 -25.17 6.30
C ALA A 7 1.87 -23.94 6.72
N PHE A 8 0.60 -23.90 6.30
CA PHE A 8 -0.35 -22.88 6.75
C PHE A 8 -0.60 -22.96 8.26
N ALA A 9 -0.88 -24.14 8.81
CA ALA A 9 -1.13 -24.30 10.24
C ALA A 9 0.12 -23.91 11.08
N SER A 10 1.31 -24.29 10.61
CA SER A 10 2.58 -23.90 11.24
C SER A 10 2.79 -22.39 11.19
N ALA A 11 2.55 -21.74 10.04
CA ALA A 11 2.66 -20.29 9.93
C ALA A 11 1.60 -19.60 10.80
N LEU A 12 0.36 -20.09 10.80
CA LEU A 12 -0.74 -19.51 11.58
C LEU A 12 -0.48 -19.56 13.09
N ALA A 13 0.09 -20.66 13.60
CA ALA A 13 0.38 -20.83 15.03
C ALA A 13 1.75 -20.24 15.44
N GLY A 14 2.72 -20.22 14.53
CA GLY A 14 4.09 -19.78 14.77
C GLY A 14 4.36 -18.33 14.34
N ASP A 15 5.61 -17.90 14.51
CA ASP A 15 6.06 -16.59 14.04
C ASP A 15 6.77 -16.72 12.69
N ALA A 16 6.36 -15.89 11.74
CA ALA A 16 6.93 -15.80 10.41
C ALA A 16 7.20 -14.32 10.09
N ASP A 17 8.44 -14.02 9.71
CA ASP A 17 8.82 -12.70 9.22
C ASP A 17 9.76 -12.88 8.02
N THR A 18 9.12 -12.94 6.85
CA THR A 18 9.75 -13.22 5.57
C THR A 18 9.12 -12.34 4.50
N PRO A 19 9.76 -12.17 3.33
CA PRO A 19 9.15 -11.48 2.21
C PRO A 19 7.79 -12.05 1.76
N GLU A 20 7.51 -13.34 2.00
CA GLU A 20 6.22 -13.96 1.64
C GLU A 20 5.18 -13.97 2.76
N VAL A 21 5.60 -13.90 4.02
CA VAL A 21 4.69 -13.99 5.18
C VAL A 21 5.21 -13.11 6.30
N MET A 22 4.37 -12.17 6.73
CA MET A 22 4.59 -11.36 7.92
C MET A 22 3.46 -11.62 8.92
N TRP A 23 3.76 -12.41 9.94
CA TRP A 23 2.80 -12.88 10.93
C TRP A 23 3.50 -13.25 12.23
N GLY A 24 3.38 -12.37 13.23
CA GLY A 24 4.06 -12.54 14.52
C GLY A 24 3.13 -12.60 15.72
N HIS A 25 3.71 -12.88 16.89
CA HIS A 25 3.05 -12.86 18.18
C HIS A 25 2.32 -11.54 18.44
N GLY A 26 2.91 -10.40 18.09
CA GLY A 26 2.29 -9.07 18.22
C GLY A 26 0.98 -8.95 17.43
N MET A 27 0.98 -9.41 16.18
CA MET A 27 -0.21 -9.43 15.33
C MET A 27 -1.29 -10.38 15.89
N ARG A 28 -0.89 -11.57 16.34
CA ARG A 28 -1.81 -12.58 16.89
C ARG A 28 -2.38 -12.21 18.25
N VAL A 29 -1.52 -12.20 19.25
CA VAL A 29 -1.87 -12.11 20.67
C VAL A 29 -2.01 -10.65 21.08
N GLY A 30 -1.22 -9.75 20.48
CA GLY A 30 -1.32 -8.32 20.77
C GLY A 30 -2.50 -7.61 20.10
N ARG A 31 -2.97 -8.10 18.93
CA ARG A 31 -4.03 -7.41 18.17
C ARG A 31 -5.25 -8.26 17.83
N LEU A 32 -5.07 -9.37 17.11
CA LEU A 32 -6.20 -10.14 16.60
C LEU A 32 -7.04 -10.75 17.73
N VAL A 33 -6.40 -11.48 18.64
CA VAL A 33 -7.10 -12.19 19.74
C VAL A 33 -7.86 -11.20 20.65
N PRO A 34 -7.25 -10.11 21.17
CA PRO A 34 -7.98 -9.14 21.98
C PRO A 34 -9.16 -8.50 21.27
N GLN A 35 -9.05 -8.26 19.95
CA GLN A 35 -10.15 -7.69 19.17
C GLN A 35 -11.28 -8.69 18.96
N LEU A 36 -10.96 -9.97 18.74
CA LEU A 36 -11.96 -11.04 18.68
C LEU A 36 -12.63 -11.24 20.04
N ASP A 37 -11.86 -11.28 21.13
CA ASP A 37 -12.40 -11.41 22.48
C ASP A 37 -13.31 -10.24 22.84
N GLN A 38 -12.90 -9.01 22.52
CA GLN A 38 -13.74 -7.82 22.72
C GLN A 38 -15.00 -7.86 21.84
N HIS A 39 -14.89 -8.39 20.62
CA HIS A 39 -16.02 -8.50 19.71
C HIS A 39 -17.06 -9.52 20.20
N ILE A 40 -16.59 -10.71 20.59
CA ILE A 40 -17.38 -11.82 21.11
C ILE A 40 -17.99 -11.46 22.49
N GLY A 41 -17.25 -10.71 23.29
CA GLY A 41 -17.69 -10.22 24.59
C GLY A 41 -18.01 -11.36 25.57
N ASP A 42 -19.19 -11.29 26.21
CA ASP A 42 -19.63 -12.26 27.20
C ASP A 42 -20.37 -13.47 26.61
N LEU A 43 -20.46 -13.58 25.28
CA LEU A 43 -21.18 -14.67 24.61
C LEU A 43 -20.75 -16.06 25.09
N PRO A 44 -19.45 -16.40 25.24
CA PRO A 44 -19.03 -17.72 25.69
C PRO A 44 -19.56 -18.04 27.09
N ALA A 45 -19.56 -17.05 28.00
CA ALA A 45 -20.12 -17.20 29.34
C ALA A 45 -21.65 -17.35 29.30
N ARG A 46 -22.34 -16.58 28.45
CA ARG A 46 -23.80 -16.69 28.27
C ARG A 46 -24.21 -18.04 27.66
N LEU A 47 -23.47 -18.55 26.68
CA LEU A 47 -23.72 -19.85 26.07
C LEU A 47 -23.48 -21.00 27.06
N ALA A 48 -22.46 -20.89 27.91
CA ALA A 48 -22.19 -21.87 28.96
C ALA A 48 -23.35 -21.97 29.98
N GLN A 49 -24.01 -20.85 30.28
CA GLN A 49 -25.17 -20.80 31.18
C GLN A 49 -26.48 -21.19 30.48
N ARG A 50 -26.64 -20.76 29.22
CA ARG A 50 -27.86 -20.98 28.43
C ARG A 50 -27.49 -21.17 26.95
N TRP A 51 -27.46 -22.43 26.53
CA TRP A 51 -27.08 -22.84 25.18
C TRP A 51 -27.99 -22.28 24.06
N GLY A 52 -29.25 -21.93 24.38
CA GLY A 52 -30.23 -21.38 23.41
C GLY A 52 -30.14 -19.86 23.19
N GLN A 53 -29.10 -19.19 23.70
CA GLN A 53 -28.93 -17.75 23.49
C GLN A 53 -28.54 -17.46 22.04
N VAL A 54 -29.19 -16.45 21.46
CA VAL A 54 -28.92 -16.03 20.09
C VAL A 54 -27.76 -15.05 20.07
N TRP A 55 -26.77 -15.30 19.22
CA TRP A 55 -25.71 -14.33 18.96
C TRP A 55 -26.28 -13.16 18.15
N GLU A 56 -26.17 -11.96 18.71
CA GLU A 56 -26.53 -10.76 17.99
C GLU A 56 -25.34 -10.33 17.11
N TYR A 57 -25.43 -10.62 15.81
CA TYR A 57 -24.39 -10.24 14.86
C TYR A 57 -24.15 -8.72 14.88
N ALA A 58 -22.86 -8.37 14.92
CA ALA A 58 -22.34 -7.06 14.63
C ALA A 58 -21.14 -7.23 13.69
N PRO A 59 -20.88 -6.30 12.77
CA PRO A 59 -19.67 -6.37 11.95
C PRO A 59 -18.43 -6.15 12.84
N LEU A 60 -17.41 -6.97 12.60
CA LEU A 60 -16.10 -6.80 13.22
C LEU A 60 -15.43 -5.55 12.61
N PRO A 61 -14.94 -4.59 13.43
CA PRO A 61 -14.13 -3.51 12.89
C PRO A 61 -12.89 -4.07 12.18
N PRO A 62 -12.49 -3.52 11.02
CA PRO A 62 -11.24 -3.88 10.37
C PRO A 62 -10.04 -3.81 11.32
N VAL A 63 -9.26 -4.89 11.35
CA VAL A 63 -8.06 -5.00 12.19
C VAL A 63 -6.89 -4.34 11.48
N ALA A 64 -6.36 -3.25 12.04
CA ALA A 64 -5.14 -2.61 11.56
C ALA A 64 -3.90 -3.18 12.27
N TYR A 65 -2.85 -3.43 11.47
CA TYR A 65 -1.56 -3.92 11.94
C TYR A 65 -0.48 -2.86 11.66
N PRO A 66 0.13 -2.24 12.69
CA PRO A 66 1.23 -1.31 12.53
C PRO A 66 2.42 -1.92 11.78
N GLU A 67 2.64 -3.22 11.95
CA GLU A 67 3.68 -3.99 11.24
C GLU A 67 3.49 -3.95 9.72
N LEU A 68 2.26 -3.71 9.27
CA LEU A 68 1.90 -3.65 7.85
C LEU A 68 1.69 -2.22 7.33
N ALA A 69 1.91 -1.18 8.14
CA ALA A 69 1.64 0.21 7.75
C ALA A 69 2.39 0.61 6.46
N ASP A 70 3.65 0.19 6.37
CA ASP A 70 4.53 0.45 5.22
C ASP A 70 4.66 -0.75 4.27
N ALA A 71 3.91 -1.83 4.53
CA ALA A 71 4.03 -3.07 3.79
C ALA A 71 3.05 -3.10 2.61
N LEU A 72 3.56 -2.86 1.40
CA LEU A 72 2.79 -3.07 0.18
C LEU A 72 2.83 -4.55 -0.21
N TRP A 73 1.69 -5.24 -0.18
CA TRP A 73 1.57 -6.61 -0.69
C TRP A 73 1.33 -6.61 -2.20
N CYS A 74 2.18 -7.31 -2.95
CA CYS A 74 2.04 -7.44 -4.39
C CYS A 74 2.38 -8.87 -4.83
N HIS A 75 1.45 -9.49 -5.55
CA HIS A 75 1.50 -10.88 -6.00
C HIS A 75 1.66 -11.91 -4.86
N ARG A 76 2.89 -12.08 -4.36
CA ARG A 76 3.26 -13.06 -3.33
C ARG A 76 4.21 -12.50 -2.29
N TYR A 77 4.51 -11.21 -2.35
CA TYR A 77 5.56 -10.60 -1.55
C TYR A 77 5.10 -9.29 -0.89
N HIS A 78 5.53 -9.09 0.34
CA HIS A 78 5.63 -7.78 0.96
C HIS A 78 6.83 -7.07 0.33
N LEU A 79 6.56 -6.04 -0.47
CA LEU A 79 7.59 -5.40 -1.29
C LEU A 79 8.71 -4.77 -0.45
N ALA A 80 8.40 -4.22 0.72
CA ALA A 80 9.38 -3.63 1.63
C ALA A 80 10.40 -4.68 2.10
N ALA A 81 9.91 -5.84 2.53
CA ALA A 81 10.74 -6.97 2.92
C ALA A 81 11.49 -7.58 1.72
N LEU A 82 10.86 -7.67 0.55
CA LEU A 82 11.52 -8.20 -0.65
C LEU A 82 12.67 -7.29 -1.13
N ALA A 83 12.50 -5.98 -1.06
CA ALA A 83 13.51 -4.99 -1.44
C ALA A 83 14.67 -4.88 -0.43
N ASP A 84 14.49 -5.39 0.79
CA ASP A 84 15.52 -5.39 1.82
C ASP A 84 16.52 -6.54 1.62
N GLU A 85 17.50 -6.30 0.73
CA GLU A 85 18.58 -7.25 0.44
C GLU A 85 19.56 -7.43 1.62
N ALA A 86 19.57 -6.51 2.60
CA ALA A 86 20.42 -6.63 3.78
C ALA A 86 19.85 -7.66 4.76
N ARG A 87 18.53 -7.63 4.94
CA ARG A 87 17.82 -8.58 5.82
C ARG A 87 17.55 -9.92 5.14
N PHE A 88 17.22 -9.92 3.85
CA PHE A 88 16.89 -11.12 3.08
C PHE A 88 17.77 -11.27 1.82
N PRO A 89 19.09 -11.49 2.00
CA PRO A 89 20.02 -11.59 0.88
C PRO A 89 19.65 -12.74 -0.05
N GLY A 90 19.49 -12.45 -1.34
CA GLY A 90 19.25 -13.47 -2.35
C GLY A 90 17.90 -14.21 -2.22
N TRP A 91 16.90 -13.64 -1.56
CA TRP A 91 15.58 -14.28 -1.42
C TRP A 91 15.04 -14.76 -2.79
N PRO A 92 14.61 -16.03 -2.91
CA PRO A 92 14.19 -16.59 -4.19
C PRO A 92 12.88 -15.96 -4.67
N ILE A 93 12.93 -15.39 -5.87
CA ILE A 93 11.75 -14.85 -6.55
C ILE A 93 11.12 -15.97 -7.39
N GLN A 94 9.80 -16.08 -7.28
CA GLN A 94 9.00 -17.03 -8.04
C GLN A 94 8.05 -16.28 -8.95
N ASP A 95 7.59 -16.96 -10.01
CA ASP A 95 6.58 -16.42 -10.93
C ASP A 95 6.99 -15.02 -11.47
N HIS A 96 8.27 -14.88 -11.87
CA HIS A 96 8.92 -13.60 -12.21
C HIS A 96 8.09 -12.72 -13.15
N VAL A 97 7.47 -13.32 -14.17
CA VAL A 97 6.65 -12.60 -15.16
C VAL A 97 5.35 -12.10 -14.53
N GLN A 98 4.70 -12.93 -13.71
CA GLN A 98 3.47 -12.58 -12.99
C GLN A 98 3.74 -11.51 -11.92
N LEU A 99 4.87 -11.59 -11.22
CA LEU A 99 5.31 -10.54 -10.31
C LEU A 99 5.53 -9.22 -11.05
N LEU A 100 6.22 -9.23 -12.20
CA LEU A 100 6.41 -8.04 -13.01
C LEU A 100 5.07 -7.43 -13.46
N GLN A 101 4.14 -8.25 -13.94
CA GLN A 101 2.80 -7.81 -14.32
C GLN A 101 2.05 -7.17 -13.14
N ALA A 102 2.10 -7.80 -11.96
CA ALA A 102 1.48 -7.29 -10.75
C ALA A 102 2.11 -5.97 -10.27
N LEU A 103 3.44 -5.82 -10.40
CA LEU A 103 4.14 -4.57 -10.07
C LEU A 103 3.72 -3.43 -11.00
N LEU A 104 3.60 -3.70 -12.31
CA LEU A 104 3.13 -2.69 -13.27
C LEU A 104 1.68 -2.30 -13.00
N GLU A 105 0.83 -3.24 -12.61
CA GLU A 105 -0.55 -2.94 -12.25
C GLU A 105 -0.65 -2.15 -10.94
N ALA A 106 0.15 -2.53 -9.93
CA ALA A 106 0.27 -1.76 -8.69
C ALA A 106 0.73 -0.32 -8.94
N TRP A 107 1.66 -0.12 -9.90
CA TRP A 107 2.10 1.23 -10.29
C TRP A 107 0.93 2.03 -10.88
N ARG A 108 0.18 1.45 -11.83
CA ARG A 108 -1.00 2.12 -12.41
C ARG A 108 -2.04 2.46 -11.35
N ALA A 109 -2.35 1.51 -10.47
CA ALA A 109 -3.31 1.69 -9.40
C ALA A 109 -2.89 2.80 -8.43
N GLU A 110 -1.62 2.84 -8.04
CA GLU A 110 -1.11 3.87 -7.13
C GLU A 110 -1.13 5.26 -7.78
N ARG A 111 -0.84 5.38 -9.08
CA ARG A 111 -0.97 6.65 -9.81
C ARG A 111 -2.41 7.09 -10.01
N ALA A 112 -3.32 6.13 -10.16
CA ALA A 112 -4.75 6.40 -10.26
C ALA A 112 -5.41 6.64 -8.88
N ARG A 113 -4.66 6.47 -7.79
CA ARG A 113 -5.16 6.64 -6.43
C ARG A 113 -5.68 8.05 -6.24
N ARG A 114 -6.94 8.15 -5.85
CA ARG A 114 -7.57 9.43 -5.51
C ARG A 114 -7.51 9.66 -4.01
N PRO A 115 -7.40 10.92 -3.56
CA PRO A 115 -7.62 11.26 -2.16
C PRO A 115 -8.97 10.72 -1.71
N LEU A 116 -9.04 10.28 -0.45
CA LEU A 116 -10.31 9.87 0.15
C LEU A 116 -11.27 11.07 0.15
N ALA A 117 -12.50 10.85 -0.31
CA ALA A 117 -13.49 11.93 -0.47
C ALA A 117 -13.89 12.58 0.86
N MET A 118 -13.75 11.86 1.97
CA MET A 118 -14.11 12.33 3.31
C MET A 118 -12.91 12.96 4.01
N SER A 119 -13.11 14.14 4.60
CA SER A 119 -12.09 14.75 5.46
C SER A 119 -12.01 14.03 6.82
N GLU A 120 -10.92 14.22 7.56
CA GLU A 120 -10.79 13.64 8.91
C GLU A 120 -11.82 14.24 9.86
N ALA A 121 -12.09 15.54 9.75
CA ALA A 121 -13.10 16.22 10.55
C ALA A 121 -14.51 15.65 10.28
N ASP A 122 -14.85 15.42 9.01
CA ASP A 122 -16.13 14.80 8.65
C ASP A 122 -16.21 13.35 9.16
N ALA A 123 -15.13 12.60 9.07
CA ALA A 123 -15.07 11.23 9.56
C ALA A 123 -15.24 11.13 11.08
N CYS A 124 -14.58 12.04 11.83
CA CYS A 124 -14.79 12.21 13.27
C CYS A 124 -16.24 12.54 13.60
N SER A 125 -16.86 13.44 12.84
CA SER A 125 -18.27 13.82 13.02
C SER A 125 -19.23 12.65 12.77
N VAL A 126 -19.01 11.87 11.70
CA VAL A 126 -19.82 10.69 11.38
C VAL A 126 -19.73 9.62 12.48
N LEU A 127 -18.53 9.38 13.02
CA LEU A 127 -18.33 8.41 14.09
C LEU A 127 -18.65 8.97 15.49
N GLY A 128 -18.82 10.29 15.63
CA GLY A 128 -19.06 10.94 16.91
C GLY A 128 -17.86 10.87 17.85
N VAL A 129 -16.64 10.90 17.31
CA VAL A 129 -15.39 10.86 18.07
C VAL A 129 -14.68 12.21 17.99
N ALA A 130 -13.97 12.58 19.05
CA ALA A 130 -13.17 13.80 19.08
C ALA A 130 -11.67 13.43 19.02
N PRO A 131 -10.87 14.12 18.19
CA PRO A 131 -9.43 13.96 18.22
C PRO A 131 -8.86 14.44 19.56
N ASN A 132 -7.77 13.81 19.99
CA ASN A 132 -7.00 14.21 21.16
C ASN A 132 -6.21 15.51 20.89
N LYS A 133 -5.43 15.95 21.88
CA LYS A 133 -4.62 17.20 21.79
C LYS A 133 -3.62 17.19 20.63
N ASP A 134 -3.20 16.02 20.18
CA ASP A 134 -2.25 15.81 19.10
C ASP A 134 -2.95 15.61 17.73
N GLY A 135 -4.29 15.78 17.68
CA GLY A 135 -5.06 15.62 16.45
C GLY A 135 -5.41 14.16 16.09
N HIS A 136 -5.10 13.20 16.95
CA HIS A 136 -5.34 11.77 16.71
C HIS A 136 -6.56 11.24 17.47
N VAL A 137 -7.32 10.33 16.86
CA VAL A 137 -8.40 9.60 17.53
C VAL A 137 -7.85 8.30 18.11
N ASP A 138 -8.16 8.01 19.38
CA ASP A 138 -7.77 6.75 20.01
C ASP A 138 -8.40 5.55 19.28
N GLU A 139 -7.60 4.50 19.05
CA GLU A 139 -8.02 3.36 18.24
C GLU A 139 -9.21 2.61 18.87
N ASP A 140 -9.24 2.51 20.20
CA ASP A 140 -10.33 1.83 20.90
C ASP A 140 -11.60 2.69 20.96
N ASP A 141 -11.49 4.01 21.09
CA ASP A 141 -12.61 4.93 20.92
C ASP A 141 -13.23 4.82 19.54
N MET A 142 -12.39 4.84 18.50
CA MET A 142 -12.82 4.70 17.11
C MET A 142 -13.53 3.37 16.86
N ARG A 143 -13.00 2.25 17.39
CA ARG A 143 -13.64 0.92 17.29
C ARG A 143 -14.96 0.87 18.05
N ARG A 144 -15.04 1.44 19.26
CA ARG A 144 -16.27 1.51 20.05
C ARG A 144 -17.36 2.28 19.30
N ALA A 145 -17.02 3.45 18.79
CA ALA A 145 -17.89 4.30 17.98
C ALA A 145 -18.41 3.57 16.75
N TYR A 146 -17.51 2.93 15.98
CA TYR A 146 -17.87 2.14 14.81
C TYR A 146 -18.85 1.02 15.14
N ARG A 147 -18.58 0.21 16.18
CA ARG A 147 -19.48 -0.89 16.57
C ARG A 147 -20.88 -0.38 16.96
N SER A 148 -20.95 0.72 17.68
CA SER A 148 -22.22 1.34 18.08
C SER A 148 -23.02 1.82 16.87
N ALA A 149 -22.37 2.54 15.96
CA ALA A 149 -23.00 3.05 14.75
C ALA A 149 -23.39 1.92 13.78
N ALA A 150 -22.52 0.94 13.58
CA ALA A 150 -22.77 -0.20 12.70
C ALA A 150 -23.94 -1.07 13.16
N ARG A 151 -24.16 -1.22 14.48
CA ARG A 151 -25.35 -1.89 15.02
C ARG A 151 -26.63 -1.09 14.78
N ARG A 152 -26.56 0.24 14.88
CA ARG A 152 -27.71 1.16 14.68
C ARG A 152 -28.17 1.22 13.22
N TYR A 153 -27.23 1.24 12.28
CA TYR A 153 -27.52 1.40 10.85
C TYR A 153 -27.47 0.09 10.05
N HIS A 154 -27.40 -1.07 10.72
CA HIS A 154 -27.32 -2.35 10.02
C HIS A 154 -28.56 -2.59 9.13
N PRO A 155 -28.40 -2.88 7.82
CA PRO A 155 -29.52 -2.98 6.89
C PRO A 155 -30.54 -4.08 7.25
N ASP A 156 -30.10 -5.17 7.88
CA ASP A 156 -31.01 -6.25 8.29
C ASP A 156 -31.90 -5.91 9.49
N LYS A 157 -31.49 -4.94 10.32
CA LYS A 157 -32.19 -4.58 11.56
C LYS A 157 -32.90 -3.24 11.46
N ASN A 158 -32.42 -2.37 10.57
CA ASN A 158 -32.97 -1.05 10.37
C ASN A 158 -33.77 -1.03 9.06
N PRO A 159 -35.12 -0.97 9.12
CA PRO A 159 -35.98 -0.96 7.94
C PRO A 159 -35.97 0.37 7.19
N ASP A 160 -35.26 1.39 7.68
CA ASP A 160 -35.11 2.67 6.99
C ASP A 160 -34.39 2.48 5.64
N PRO A 161 -34.97 2.93 4.50
CA PRO A 161 -34.31 2.92 3.20
C PRO A 161 -32.93 3.60 3.18
N GLY A 162 -32.70 4.56 4.08
CA GLY A 162 -31.43 5.27 4.26
C GLY A 162 -30.38 4.52 5.10
N ALA A 163 -30.76 3.45 5.81
CA ALA A 163 -29.87 2.74 6.73
C ALA A 163 -28.61 2.22 6.05
N ARG A 164 -28.76 1.67 4.83
CA ARG A 164 -27.62 1.19 4.03
C ARG A 164 -26.65 2.31 3.66
N VAL A 165 -27.16 3.50 3.35
CA VAL A 165 -26.33 4.67 3.01
C VAL A 165 -25.55 5.13 4.23
N GLU A 166 -26.19 5.22 5.39
CA GLU A 166 -25.53 5.59 6.64
C GLU A 166 -24.53 4.53 7.10
N PHE A 167 -24.82 3.24 6.91
CA PHE A 167 -23.88 2.16 7.21
C PHE A 167 -22.60 2.26 6.38
N LEU A 168 -22.73 2.47 5.07
CA LEU A 168 -21.57 2.69 4.18
C LEU A 168 -20.81 3.96 4.57
N ARG A 169 -21.53 5.02 4.96
CA ARG A 169 -20.92 6.27 5.43
C ARG A 169 -20.08 6.06 6.70
N VAL A 170 -20.58 5.26 7.64
CA VAL A 170 -19.85 4.85 8.85
C VAL A 170 -18.62 4.02 8.51
N GLN A 171 -18.71 3.09 7.55
CA GLN A 171 -17.56 2.33 7.06
C GLN A 171 -16.48 3.23 6.46
N HIS A 172 -16.86 4.12 5.54
CA HIS A 172 -15.91 5.05 4.93
C HIS A 172 -15.28 6.01 5.96
N ALA A 173 -16.03 6.43 6.99
CA ALA A 173 -15.49 7.27 8.06
C ALA A 173 -14.43 6.52 8.88
N TYR A 174 -14.70 5.26 9.21
CA TYR A 174 -13.75 4.41 9.93
C TYR A 174 -12.47 4.16 9.12
N GLU A 175 -12.61 3.83 7.83
CA GLU A 175 -11.47 3.67 6.91
C GLU A 175 -10.66 4.96 6.78
N ARG A 176 -11.32 6.12 6.72
CA ARG A 176 -10.63 7.42 6.63
C ARG A 176 -9.79 7.73 7.85
N LEU A 177 -10.31 7.46 9.05
CA LEU A 177 -9.56 7.68 10.30
C LEU A 177 -8.45 6.64 10.47
N GLN A 178 -8.65 5.39 10.02
CA GLN A 178 -7.59 4.38 10.02
C GLN A 178 -6.45 4.68 9.05
N ALA A 179 -6.75 5.26 7.88
CA ALA A 179 -5.73 5.56 6.86
C ALA A 179 -4.69 6.60 7.33
N GLY A 180 -4.99 7.38 8.37
CA GLY A 180 -4.13 8.46 8.84
C GLY A 180 -3.93 9.59 7.83
N ALA A 181 -3.12 10.58 8.19
CA ALA A 181 -2.95 11.82 7.41
C ALA A 181 -2.41 11.58 5.99
N ALA A 182 -1.45 10.67 5.83
CA ALA A 182 -0.83 10.34 4.53
C ALA A 182 -1.63 9.31 3.73
N GLY A 183 -2.32 8.37 4.39
CA GLY A 183 -3.08 7.31 3.72
C GLY A 183 -4.33 7.82 2.99
N GLY A 184 -4.88 8.95 3.43
CA GLY A 184 -6.02 9.60 2.80
C GLY A 184 -5.68 10.51 1.61
N GLN A 185 -4.40 10.73 1.34
CA GLN A 185 -3.95 11.53 0.20
C GLN A 185 -3.83 10.65 -1.05
N GLY A 186 -3.71 11.29 -2.23
CA GLY A 186 -3.67 10.62 -3.53
C GLY A 186 -2.43 9.71 -3.73
N PRO A 187 -1.76 9.73 -4.89
CA PRO A 187 -0.61 8.86 -5.12
C PRO A 187 0.51 9.10 -4.10
N GLN A 188 1.05 8.04 -3.53
CA GLN A 188 2.10 8.10 -2.51
C GLN A 188 3.47 7.80 -3.13
N ALA A 189 4.40 8.75 -3.02
CA ALA A 189 5.72 8.64 -3.64
C ALA A 189 6.52 7.44 -3.10
N TRP A 190 6.48 7.18 -1.80
CA TRP A 190 7.17 6.02 -1.20
C TRP A 190 6.69 4.68 -1.77
N ARG A 191 5.39 4.54 -2.09
CA ARG A 191 4.82 3.33 -2.71
C ARG A 191 5.34 3.14 -4.12
N LEU A 192 5.37 4.22 -4.90
CA LEU A 192 5.95 4.22 -6.25
C LEU A 192 7.43 3.84 -6.20
N GLY A 193 8.19 4.44 -5.28
CA GLY A 193 9.60 4.14 -5.08
C GLY A 193 9.83 2.67 -4.71
N LEU A 194 8.97 2.09 -3.88
CA LEU A 194 9.04 0.68 -3.50
C LEU A 194 8.73 -0.26 -4.67
N ILE A 195 7.71 0.06 -5.47
CA ILE A 195 7.36 -0.70 -6.68
C ILE A 195 8.53 -0.67 -7.68
N VAL A 196 9.14 0.50 -7.91
CA VAL A 196 10.29 0.64 -8.81
C VAL A 196 11.49 -0.13 -8.29
N ARG A 197 11.83 -0.02 -6.99
CA ARG A 197 12.92 -0.80 -6.37
C ARG A 197 12.74 -2.31 -6.55
N CYS A 198 11.52 -2.83 -6.41
CA CYS A 198 11.26 -4.26 -6.63
C CYS A 198 11.41 -4.68 -8.09
N GLN A 199 11.04 -3.81 -9.05
CA GLN A 199 11.29 -4.07 -10.47
C GLN A 199 12.79 -4.04 -10.80
N VAL A 200 13.54 -3.10 -10.23
CA VAL A 200 15.01 -3.05 -10.33
C VAL A 200 15.61 -4.34 -9.80
N LEU A 201 15.22 -4.77 -8.60
CA LEU A 201 15.68 -6.03 -8.00
C LEU A 201 15.42 -7.23 -8.92
N LEU A 202 14.20 -7.30 -9.46
CA LEU A 202 13.77 -8.37 -10.34
C LEU A 202 14.61 -8.43 -11.63
N TYR A 203 14.82 -7.30 -12.29
CA TYR A 203 15.64 -7.25 -13.51
C TYR A 203 17.14 -7.45 -13.23
N ARG A 204 17.64 -6.96 -12.09
CA ARG A 204 19.04 -7.15 -11.69
C ARG A 204 19.36 -8.63 -11.49
N ARG A 205 18.46 -9.37 -10.83
CA ARG A 205 18.66 -10.79 -10.51
C ARG A 205 18.26 -11.75 -11.64
N ASN A 206 17.20 -11.42 -12.39
CA ASN A 206 16.56 -12.37 -13.31
C ASN A 206 16.36 -11.81 -14.73
N GLY A 207 16.92 -10.63 -15.02
CA GLY A 207 16.75 -9.92 -16.30
C GLY A 207 17.23 -10.74 -17.49
N ARG A 208 18.46 -11.26 -17.43
CA ARG A 208 19.07 -12.00 -18.55
C ARG A 208 18.53 -13.42 -18.70
N ASP A 209 18.30 -14.10 -17.59
CA ASP A 209 17.99 -15.54 -17.60
C ASP A 209 16.51 -15.83 -17.77
N VAL A 210 15.62 -14.95 -17.27
CA VAL A 210 14.17 -15.20 -17.25
C VAL A 210 13.40 -14.16 -18.04
N LEU A 211 13.72 -12.87 -17.88
CA LEU A 211 12.92 -11.78 -18.45
C LEU A 211 13.32 -11.35 -19.87
N GLN A 212 14.51 -11.75 -20.34
CA GLN A 212 15.06 -11.37 -21.64
C GLN A 212 14.12 -11.58 -22.85
N PRO A 213 13.31 -12.66 -22.91
CA PRO A 213 12.41 -12.90 -24.04
C PRO A 213 11.26 -11.87 -24.15
N TYR A 214 10.91 -11.23 -23.03
CA TYR A 214 9.72 -10.39 -22.91
C TYR A 214 10.04 -8.90 -23.04
N LYS A 215 9.12 -8.15 -23.66
CA LYS A 215 9.21 -6.69 -23.73
C LYS A 215 8.79 -6.07 -22.41
N TYR A 216 9.52 -5.06 -21.95
CA TYR A 216 9.14 -4.29 -20.78
C TYR A 216 8.01 -3.30 -21.13
N ALA A 217 6.80 -3.57 -20.63
CA ALA A 217 5.61 -2.76 -20.91
C ALA A 217 5.50 -1.50 -20.01
N GLY A 218 6.44 -1.29 -19.09
CA GLY A 218 6.39 -0.21 -18.12
C GLY A 218 7.00 1.12 -18.59
N TYR A 219 7.50 1.21 -19.82
CA TYR A 219 8.15 2.44 -20.30
C TYR A 219 7.27 3.69 -20.21
N PRO A 220 5.98 3.69 -20.58
CA PRO A 220 5.15 4.89 -20.42
C PRO A 220 5.11 5.39 -18.96
N LEU A 221 4.94 4.47 -18.01
CA LEU A 221 4.91 4.80 -16.58
C LEU A 221 6.25 5.35 -16.08
N LEU A 222 7.34 4.73 -16.54
CA LEU A 222 8.71 5.11 -16.20
C LEU A 222 9.03 6.51 -16.72
N LEU A 223 8.72 6.79 -17.99
CA LEU A 223 9.00 8.07 -18.63
C LEU A 223 8.15 9.19 -18.06
N GLU A 224 6.89 8.93 -17.74
CA GLU A 224 6.03 9.90 -17.05
C GLU A 224 6.54 10.22 -15.64
N ALA A 225 7.06 9.21 -14.92
CA ALA A 225 7.66 9.43 -13.61
C ALA A 225 8.96 10.25 -13.69
N LEU A 226 9.81 10.01 -14.70
CA LEU A 226 11.00 10.84 -14.94
C LEU A 226 10.62 12.28 -15.28
N ALA A 227 9.63 12.48 -16.16
CA ALA A 227 9.17 13.81 -16.56
C ALA A 227 8.54 14.61 -15.41
N GLN A 228 7.89 13.94 -14.45
CA GLN A 228 7.30 14.59 -13.28
C GLN A 228 8.32 15.31 -12.40
N TRP A 229 9.55 14.79 -12.35
CA TRP A 229 10.63 15.28 -11.49
C TRP A 229 11.78 15.90 -12.28
N ALA A 230 11.67 15.96 -13.61
CA ALA A 230 12.61 16.68 -14.46
C ALA A 230 12.54 18.18 -14.17
N PRO A 231 13.68 18.89 -14.15
CA PRO A 231 13.67 20.34 -14.08
C PRO A 231 12.88 20.90 -15.28
N PRO A 232 12.08 21.98 -15.10
CA PRO A 232 11.30 22.53 -16.20
C PRO A 232 12.22 22.90 -17.36
N ALA A 233 11.93 22.35 -18.55
CA ALA A 233 12.65 22.64 -19.78
C ALA A 233 12.52 24.13 -20.10
N GLY A 234 13.52 24.94 -19.69
CA GLY A 234 13.49 26.39 -19.88
C GLY A 234 14.39 27.24 -18.98
N SER A 235 15.09 26.70 -17.98
CA SER A 235 16.06 27.51 -17.20
C SER A 235 17.38 27.80 -17.94
N SER A 236 17.59 27.23 -19.13
CA SER A 236 18.69 27.61 -20.03
C SER A 236 18.28 28.78 -20.95
N GLY A 237 18.37 30.01 -20.41
CA GLY A 237 18.63 31.22 -21.19
C GLY A 237 17.43 31.95 -21.80
N GLY A 238 16.97 33.03 -21.15
CA GLY A 238 16.08 34.01 -21.79
C GLY A 238 15.42 35.04 -20.87
N GLY A 239 16.17 36.05 -20.42
CA GLY A 239 15.67 37.41 -20.15
C GLY A 239 14.81 37.66 -18.90
N GLY A 240 15.46 38.03 -17.79
CA GLY A 240 14.80 38.65 -16.63
C GLY A 240 15.82 39.06 -15.58
N VAL A 241 16.15 40.35 -15.51
CA VAL A 241 17.10 40.91 -14.54
C VAL A 241 16.48 40.83 -13.15
N GLY A 242 16.91 39.85 -12.35
CA GLY A 242 16.56 39.70 -10.94
C GLY A 242 17.52 38.73 -10.29
N GLY A 243 18.39 39.22 -9.41
CA GLY A 243 19.42 38.44 -8.74
C GLY A 243 18.82 37.39 -7.81
N GLY A 244 18.78 36.15 -8.29
CA GLY A 244 18.58 34.93 -7.52
C GLY A 244 19.21 33.82 -8.33
N ASP A 245 20.13 33.06 -7.73
CA ASP A 245 20.85 31.97 -8.38
C ASP A 245 19.84 31.07 -9.09
N GLY A 246 19.96 30.94 -10.42
CA GLY A 246 18.98 30.28 -11.30
C GLY A 246 18.93 28.76 -11.14
N THR A 247 19.39 28.26 -9.99
CA THR A 247 19.33 26.86 -9.61
C THR A 247 17.88 26.52 -9.25
N PRO A 248 17.23 25.59 -9.96
CA PRO A 248 15.95 25.08 -9.51
C PRO A 248 16.12 24.52 -8.08
N PRO A 249 15.09 24.65 -7.22
CA PRO A 249 15.16 24.09 -5.88
C PRO A 249 15.49 22.59 -5.95
N PRO A 250 16.34 22.06 -5.04
CA PRO A 250 16.70 20.66 -5.05
C PRO A 250 15.44 19.81 -4.92
N LEU A 251 15.39 18.71 -5.68
CA LEU A 251 14.29 17.75 -5.61
C LEU A 251 14.14 17.24 -4.17
N PRO A 252 12.90 17.04 -3.68
CA PRO A 252 12.66 16.30 -2.45
C PRO A 252 13.37 14.94 -2.54
N SER A 253 13.89 14.45 -1.42
CA SER A 253 14.63 13.18 -1.36
C SER A 253 13.86 12.02 -2.00
N GLU A 254 12.55 11.96 -1.77
CA GLU A 254 11.66 10.94 -2.35
C GLU A 254 11.59 10.98 -3.88
N GLY A 255 11.58 12.19 -4.48
CA GLY A 255 11.58 12.38 -5.93
C GLY A 255 12.92 11.98 -6.55
N LEU A 256 14.02 12.21 -5.84
CA LEU A 256 15.37 11.83 -6.27
C LEU A 256 15.55 10.30 -6.25
N GLU A 257 15.11 9.63 -5.20
CA GLU A 257 15.15 8.15 -5.11
C GLU A 257 14.30 7.49 -6.19
N LEU A 258 13.09 7.99 -6.44
CA LEU A 258 12.22 7.46 -7.48
C LEU A 258 12.84 7.64 -8.88
N THR A 259 13.39 8.83 -9.16
CA THR A 259 14.06 9.14 -10.43
C THR A 259 15.27 8.22 -10.64
N ALA A 260 16.14 8.08 -9.64
CA ALA A 260 17.29 7.20 -9.70
C ALA A 260 16.88 5.74 -9.98
N GLY A 261 15.86 5.24 -9.29
CA GLY A 261 15.31 3.90 -9.52
C GLY A 261 14.73 3.72 -10.93
N CYS A 262 14.05 4.73 -11.47
CA CYS A 262 13.52 4.70 -12.84
C CYS A 262 14.64 4.64 -13.89
N VAL A 263 15.71 5.43 -13.72
CA VAL A 263 16.87 5.40 -14.62
C VAL A 263 17.57 4.04 -14.55
N GLU A 264 17.81 3.51 -13.35
CA GLU A 264 18.42 2.19 -13.16
C GLU A 264 17.55 1.09 -13.81
N LEU A 265 16.24 1.14 -13.64
CA LEU A 265 15.31 0.19 -14.26
C LEU A 265 15.34 0.27 -15.80
N ALA A 266 15.36 1.48 -16.36
CA ALA A 266 15.49 1.67 -17.81
C ALA A 266 16.80 1.07 -18.33
N TRP A 267 17.91 1.29 -17.62
CA TRP A 267 19.20 0.69 -17.98
C TRP A 267 19.16 -0.85 -17.89
N LEU A 268 18.69 -1.41 -16.77
CA LEU A 268 18.63 -2.86 -16.56
C LEU A 268 17.75 -3.57 -17.59
N THR A 269 16.60 -2.98 -17.96
CA THR A 269 15.71 -3.54 -18.98
C THR A 269 16.40 -3.61 -20.35
N CYS A 270 17.18 -2.59 -20.72
CA CYS A 270 17.98 -2.56 -21.95
C CYS A 270 19.15 -3.56 -21.93
N VAL A 271 19.84 -3.66 -20.79
CA VAL A 271 20.93 -4.64 -20.59
C VAL A 271 20.39 -6.08 -20.67
N ALA A 272 19.18 -6.32 -20.18
CA ALA A 272 18.53 -7.61 -20.26
C ALA A 272 18.20 -8.01 -21.70
N SER A 273 17.71 -7.09 -22.54
CA SER A 273 17.27 -7.41 -23.89
C SER A 273 17.42 -6.24 -24.86
N LYS A 274 18.03 -6.50 -26.04
CA LYS A 274 18.10 -5.50 -27.13
C LYS A 274 16.72 -5.00 -27.56
N ARG A 275 15.70 -5.86 -27.50
CA ARG A 275 14.31 -5.48 -27.84
C ARG A 275 13.80 -4.38 -26.92
N ASN A 276 14.17 -4.40 -25.65
CA ASN A 276 13.78 -3.39 -24.68
C ASN A 276 14.46 -2.04 -24.97
N ALA A 277 15.72 -2.04 -25.42
CA ALA A 277 16.36 -0.82 -25.92
C ALA A 277 15.61 -0.22 -27.11
N ASP A 278 15.22 -1.05 -28.09
CA ASP A 278 14.44 -0.57 -29.24
C ASP A 278 13.07 0.00 -28.80
N GLU A 279 12.39 -0.63 -27.84
CA GLU A 279 11.13 -0.10 -27.29
C GLU A 279 11.31 1.20 -26.50
N LEU A 280 12.37 1.32 -25.68
CA LEU A 280 12.69 2.56 -24.95
C LEU A 280 12.92 3.72 -25.92
N LEU A 281 13.64 3.47 -27.02
CA LEU A 281 13.86 4.47 -28.08
C LEU A 281 12.54 4.90 -28.73
N ARG A 282 11.66 3.95 -29.07
CA ARG A 282 10.34 4.26 -29.65
C ARG A 282 9.45 5.04 -28.69
N ALA A 283 9.57 4.80 -27.38
CA ALA A 283 8.83 5.50 -26.36
C ALA A 283 9.36 6.93 -26.08
N GLY A 284 10.45 7.36 -26.72
CA GLY A 284 11.04 8.68 -26.48
C GLY A 284 11.92 8.73 -25.22
N GLY A 285 12.54 7.61 -24.83
CA GLY A 285 13.28 7.51 -23.58
C GLY A 285 14.60 8.30 -23.52
N LEU A 286 15.26 8.55 -24.65
CA LEU A 286 16.54 9.28 -24.67
C LEU A 286 16.40 10.73 -24.16
N PRO A 287 15.47 11.56 -24.68
CA PRO A 287 15.23 12.89 -24.13
C PRO A 287 14.88 12.89 -22.63
N ALA A 288 14.08 11.92 -22.19
CA ALA A 288 13.61 11.84 -20.81
C ALA A 288 14.71 11.44 -19.81
N MET A 289 15.70 10.64 -20.23
CA MET A 289 16.85 10.28 -19.39
C MET A 289 17.97 11.34 -19.39
N ALA A 290 17.94 12.28 -20.34
CA ALA A 290 18.92 13.35 -20.47
C ALA A 290 18.52 14.64 -19.72
N ALA A 291 17.26 14.74 -19.30
CA ALA A 291 16.69 15.84 -18.52
C ALA A 291 16.96 15.66 -17.02
#